data_AF-A0A5C1QHD7-F1
#
_entry.id   AF-A0A5C1QHD7-F1
#
_cell.length_a   1.000
_cell.length_b   1.000
_cell.length_c   1.000
_cell.angle_alpha   90.00
_cell.angle_beta   90.00
_cell.angle_gamma   90.00
#
_symmetry.space_group_name_H-M   'P 1'
#
loop_
_entity.id
_entity.type
_entity.pdbx_description
1 polymer ?
#
loop_
_entity_poly.entity_id
_entity_poly.type
_entity_poly.pdbx_seq_one_letter_code
_entity_poly.pdbx_strand_id
1 'polypeptide(L)'
;MKKLPIGIQTFKDIIDGNYYYVDKTPFIDKLMQGSKYYFLSRPRRFGKSLFLDTIESAFKCEKELFNGLFLYDNWDWNSPHPVIKISFGSGVSKSVVDLKRIFSYSLDQIEEYYSIDEVYTDLRDRFSNLIKKLSVKYNSQVIVLIDEYDKPILDSITNKELATELRDELKNYYSVIKDCDRFIKLCFITGVSKFSKATCTRLGFSGLNNLNDITIDSNYEDICGYTQSELDCVFKDRICDFDSTMVKSWYNGYSFTGNVDTPTVYNPFDILLLFDKKEFRNYWFETGTPRLLIDLIEKNDYFIPNIENIELSSNLIGDFDVDKINLETLLFQTGYLTIDKVNKLGNNILYALKYPNIEVKMSLTEYILDSLVQKNIPKTKNNIALYRAMQNGELDKLESVFHSFFASIPNDWYRKNSMGNYEGYYASIFYCYFTALGLDVVAEDVTNVGRIDLTVKIEDKIYIMEFKVVEIVTDGNPAIDQIKSRKYYEKYIGSCSDIYILGVEFSKTDRNITRYQWEKV
;
A
#
# COMPACT_ATOMS: atom_id res chain seq x y z
N MET A 1 -29.71 -7.80 -10.09
CA MET A 1 -28.35 -7.42 -9.69
C MET A 1 -28.22 -7.58 -8.19
N LYS A 2 -27.16 -8.23 -7.69
CA LYS A 2 -26.90 -8.37 -6.25
C LYS A 2 -26.46 -7.02 -5.64
N LYS A 3 -26.44 -6.92 -4.31
CA LYS A 3 -25.93 -5.73 -3.60
C LYS A 3 -24.40 -5.76 -3.53
N LEU A 4 -23.75 -4.59 -3.51
CA LEU A 4 -22.29 -4.48 -3.37
C LEU A 4 -21.93 -4.48 -1.86
N PRO A 5 -21.02 -5.35 -1.37
CA PRO A 5 -20.68 -5.44 0.05
C PRO A 5 -19.69 -4.35 0.50
N ILE A 6 -20.00 -3.08 0.24
CA ILE A 6 -19.09 -1.96 0.57
C ILE A 6 -19.02 -1.78 2.08
N GLY A 7 -17.84 -2.03 2.65
CA GLY A 7 -17.59 -1.88 4.08
C GLY A 7 -18.16 -3.01 4.95
N ILE A 8 -18.69 -4.09 4.35
CA ILE A 8 -19.15 -5.27 5.08
C ILE A 8 -18.01 -6.27 5.16
N GLN A 9 -17.66 -6.67 6.37
CA GLN A 9 -16.57 -7.62 6.64
C GLN A 9 -17.08 -8.95 7.19
N THR A 10 -18.35 -9.02 7.58
CA THR A 10 -18.99 -10.24 8.09
C THR A 10 -19.47 -11.08 6.92
N PHE A 11 -18.91 -12.28 6.78
CA PHE A 11 -19.22 -13.25 5.74
C PHE A 11 -20.70 -13.62 5.76
N LYS A 12 -21.24 -13.90 6.96
CA LYS A 12 -22.67 -14.19 7.13
C LYS A 12 -23.58 -13.10 6.57
N ASP A 13 -23.31 -11.83 6.88
CA ASP A 13 -24.11 -10.70 6.38
C ASP A 13 -24.05 -10.57 4.85
N ILE A 14 -22.91 -10.89 4.24
CA ILE A 14 -22.74 -10.90 2.79
C ILE A 14 -23.61 -11.98 2.15
N ILE A 15 -23.62 -13.19 2.71
CA ILE A 15 -24.39 -14.32 2.18
C ILE A 15 -25.89 -14.11 2.41
N ASP A 16 -26.30 -13.89 3.66
CA ASP A 16 -27.72 -13.71 4.05
C ASP A 16 -28.33 -12.47 3.39
N GLY A 17 -27.54 -11.42 3.19
CA GLY A 17 -27.97 -10.18 2.53
C GLY A 17 -27.99 -10.22 1.01
N ASN A 18 -27.62 -11.35 0.38
CA ASN A 18 -27.52 -11.55 -1.07
C ASN A 18 -26.61 -10.49 -1.75
N TYR A 19 -25.43 -10.30 -1.18
CA TYR A 19 -24.38 -9.46 -1.74
C TYR A 19 -23.52 -10.25 -2.76
N TYR A 20 -22.74 -9.55 -3.57
CA TYR A 20 -21.68 -10.20 -4.35
C TYR A 20 -20.61 -10.74 -3.40
N TYR A 21 -20.12 -11.94 -3.69
CA TYR A 21 -19.01 -12.59 -2.99
C TYR A 21 -18.16 -13.32 -4.02
N VAL A 22 -16.84 -13.13 -3.94
CA VAL A 22 -15.87 -13.86 -4.74
C VAL A 22 -15.36 -15.02 -3.89
N ASP A 23 -15.49 -16.23 -4.40
CA ASP A 23 -15.20 -17.44 -3.64
C ASP A 23 -13.69 -17.63 -3.42
N LYS A 24 -13.23 -17.31 -2.20
CA LYS A 24 -11.85 -17.58 -1.74
C LYS A 24 -11.77 -18.82 -0.84
N THR A 25 -12.85 -19.57 -0.71
CA THR A 25 -12.91 -20.75 0.15
C THR A 25 -11.99 -21.91 -0.26
N PRO A 26 -11.54 -22.08 -1.53
CA PRO A 26 -10.50 -23.05 -1.88
C PRO A 26 -9.18 -22.85 -1.10
N PHE A 27 -8.84 -21.61 -0.73
CA PHE A 27 -7.63 -21.36 0.05
C PHE A 27 -7.73 -21.91 1.47
N ILE A 28 -8.93 -22.05 2.04
CA ILE A 28 -9.12 -22.59 3.39
C ILE A 28 -8.79 -24.09 3.40
N ASP A 29 -9.25 -24.84 2.39
CA ASP A 29 -8.85 -26.24 2.20
C ASP A 29 -7.33 -26.37 2.01
N LYS A 30 -6.75 -25.49 1.19
CA LYS A 30 -5.29 -25.47 0.97
C LYS A 30 -4.50 -25.20 2.27
N LEU A 31 -4.96 -24.26 3.10
CA LEU A 31 -4.34 -23.98 4.40
C LEU A 31 -4.36 -25.21 5.32
N MET A 32 -5.41 -26.03 5.25
CA MET A 32 -5.55 -27.25 6.05
C MET A 32 -4.61 -28.37 5.65
N GLN A 33 -4.16 -28.40 4.40
CA GLN A 33 -3.22 -29.38 3.89
C GLN A 33 -1.75 -29.00 4.17
N GLY A 34 -1.49 -27.76 4.57
CA GLY A 34 -0.14 -27.21 4.79
C GLY A 34 0.31 -27.17 6.25
N SER A 35 0.81 -26.00 6.66
CA SER A 35 1.27 -25.71 8.03
C SER A 35 0.09 -25.51 9.00
N LYS A 36 0.37 -25.52 10.31
CA LYS A 36 -0.58 -25.08 11.34
C LYS A 36 -0.60 -23.56 11.55
N TYR A 37 0.52 -22.89 11.26
CA TYR A 37 0.76 -21.49 11.62
C TYR A 37 1.02 -20.66 10.37
N TYR A 38 0.17 -19.68 10.11
CA TYR A 38 0.25 -18.84 8.92
C TYR A 38 0.32 -17.36 9.27
N PHE A 39 1.08 -16.64 8.46
CA PHE A 39 1.10 -15.19 8.43
C PHE A 39 0.81 -14.70 7.01
N LEU A 40 -0.11 -13.74 6.90
CA LEU A 40 -0.42 -13.05 5.65
C LEU A 40 -0.41 -11.54 5.85
N SER A 41 0.50 -10.84 5.18
CA SER A 41 0.44 -9.39 5.01
C SER A 41 -0.19 -9.05 3.65
N ARG A 42 -1.13 -8.11 3.67
CA ARG A 42 -1.67 -7.46 2.48
C ARG A 42 -1.95 -6.00 2.81
N PRO A 43 -1.96 -5.09 1.82
CA PRO A 43 -2.38 -3.71 2.06
C PRO A 43 -3.81 -3.63 2.60
N ARG A 44 -4.21 -2.46 3.13
CA ARG A 44 -5.55 -2.27 3.68
C ARG A 44 -6.63 -2.50 2.61
N ARG A 45 -7.81 -2.93 3.04
CA ARG A 45 -9.00 -3.13 2.18
C ARG A 45 -8.90 -4.25 1.12
N PHE A 46 -7.88 -5.12 1.21
CA PHE A 46 -7.76 -6.31 0.36
C PHE A 46 -8.67 -7.51 0.73
N GLY A 47 -9.53 -7.36 1.75
CA GLY A 47 -10.45 -8.43 2.17
C GLY A 47 -9.92 -9.38 3.23
N LYS A 48 -8.80 -9.06 3.90
CA LYS A 48 -8.21 -9.88 4.98
C LYS A 48 -9.22 -10.25 6.08
N SER A 49 -9.90 -9.25 6.65
CA SER A 49 -10.87 -9.45 7.74
C SER A 49 -12.06 -10.31 7.31
N LEU A 50 -12.54 -10.13 6.06
CA LEU A 50 -13.58 -10.97 5.48
C LEU A 50 -13.11 -12.42 5.29
N PHE A 51 -11.86 -12.62 4.89
CA PHE A 51 -11.28 -13.95 4.77
C PHE A 51 -11.17 -14.64 6.14
N LEU A 52 -10.75 -13.92 7.19
CA LEU A 52 -10.78 -14.43 8.57
C LEU A 52 -12.19 -14.80 9.03
N ASP A 53 -13.19 -13.99 8.72
CA ASP A 53 -14.59 -14.29 9.04
C ASP A 53 -15.10 -15.54 8.28
N THR A 54 -14.68 -15.71 7.03
CA THR A 54 -14.98 -16.91 6.24
C THR A 54 -14.34 -18.16 6.87
N ILE A 55 -13.08 -18.07 7.32
CA ILE A 55 -12.40 -19.14 8.06
C ILE A 55 -13.18 -19.48 9.34
N GLU A 56 -13.57 -18.47 10.12
CA GLU A 56 -14.35 -18.66 11.34
C GLU A 56 -15.65 -19.44 11.09
N SER A 57 -16.45 -19.03 10.09
CA SER A 57 -17.69 -19.72 9.72
C SER A 57 -17.46 -21.16 9.24
N ALA A 58 -16.36 -21.42 8.52
CA ALA A 58 -16.02 -22.78 8.06
C ALA A 58 -15.74 -23.72 9.25
N PHE A 59 -14.95 -23.25 10.23
CA PHE A 59 -14.61 -24.04 11.43
C PHE A 59 -15.74 -24.13 12.46
N LYS A 60 -16.68 -23.18 12.48
CA LYS A 60 -17.94 -23.30 13.23
C LYS A 60 -18.95 -24.24 12.55
N CYS A 61 -18.61 -24.78 11.38
CA CYS A 61 -19.46 -25.66 10.58
C CYS A 61 -20.81 -25.03 10.19
N GLU A 62 -20.83 -23.73 9.88
CA GLU A 62 -22.03 -23.01 9.43
C GLU A 62 -22.34 -23.32 7.96
N LYS A 63 -22.59 -24.60 7.63
CA LYS A 63 -22.67 -25.16 6.28
C LYS A 63 -23.57 -24.37 5.32
N GLU A 64 -24.70 -23.86 5.83
CA GLU A 64 -25.70 -23.13 5.03
C GLU A 64 -25.12 -21.87 4.38
N LEU A 65 -24.11 -21.23 4.99
CA LEU A 65 -23.45 -20.05 4.45
C LEU A 65 -22.58 -20.36 3.22
N PHE A 66 -22.24 -21.63 3.01
CA PHE A 66 -21.34 -22.04 1.92
C PHE A 66 -22.07 -22.54 0.69
N ASN A 67 -23.41 -22.51 0.65
CA ASN A 67 -24.20 -22.96 -0.50
C ASN A 67 -23.71 -22.30 -1.82
N GLY A 68 -23.23 -23.13 -2.75
CA GLY A 68 -22.70 -22.67 -4.05
C GLY A 68 -21.23 -22.19 -4.03
N LEU A 69 -20.53 -22.36 -2.90
CA LEU A 69 -19.09 -22.14 -2.76
C LEU A 69 -18.33 -23.47 -2.73
N PHE A 70 -17.03 -23.44 -3.03
CA PHE A 70 -16.18 -24.62 -3.10
C PHE A 70 -16.21 -25.48 -1.83
N LEU A 71 -16.13 -24.88 -0.64
CA LEU A 71 -16.11 -25.66 0.60
C LEU A 71 -17.39 -26.44 0.88
N TYR A 72 -18.54 -26.09 0.28
CA TYR A 72 -19.80 -26.78 0.57
C TYR A 72 -19.71 -28.30 0.41
N ASP A 73 -19.05 -28.73 -0.66
CA ASP A 73 -18.85 -30.14 -1.01
C ASP A 73 -17.47 -30.68 -0.57
N ASN A 74 -16.53 -29.79 -0.22
CA ASN A 74 -15.12 -30.11 0.03
C ASN A 74 -14.68 -29.88 1.49
N TRP A 75 -15.62 -29.88 2.43
CA TRP A 75 -15.35 -29.65 3.85
C TRP A 75 -16.06 -30.65 4.76
N ASP A 76 -15.44 -30.97 5.90
CA ASP A 76 -16.07 -31.78 6.95
C ASP A 76 -16.92 -30.91 7.88
N TRP A 77 -18.22 -30.87 7.59
CA TRP A 77 -19.19 -30.10 8.36
C TRP A 77 -19.60 -30.74 9.71
N ASN A 78 -19.08 -31.92 10.05
CA ASN A 78 -19.42 -32.61 11.30
C ASN A 78 -18.36 -32.42 12.41
N SER A 79 -17.28 -31.68 12.13
CA SER A 79 -16.17 -31.50 13.06
C SER A 79 -15.98 -30.02 13.43
N PRO A 80 -16.87 -29.43 14.26
CA PRO A 80 -16.74 -28.04 14.67
C PRO A 80 -15.56 -27.83 15.62
N HIS A 81 -14.91 -26.68 15.46
CA HIS A 81 -13.79 -26.25 16.29
C HIS A 81 -14.12 -24.92 16.99
N PRO A 82 -13.76 -24.74 18.27
CA PRO A 82 -13.84 -23.43 18.92
C PRO A 82 -12.87 -22.46 18.25
N VAL A 83 -13.32 -21.22 18.03
CA VAL A 83 -12.58 -20.17 17.34
C VAL A 83 -12.36 -19.00 18.29
N ILE A 84 -11.09 -18.66 18.51
CA ILE A 84 -10.69 -17.43 19.18
C ILE A 84 -10.32 -16.44 18.08
N LYS A 85 -11.06 -15.35 17.97
CA LYS A 85 -10.77 -14.25 17.04
C LYS A 85 -10.50 -12.97 17.81
N ILE A 86 -9.31 -12.40 17.61
CA ILE A 86 -8.87 -11.16 18.26
C ILE A 86 -8.52 -10.16 17.18
N SER A 87 -9.07 -8.95 17.28
CA SER A 87 -8.73 -7.84 16.40
C SER A 87 -8.17 -6.68 17.21
N PHE A 88 -7.01 -6.17 16.83
CA PHE A 88 -6.48 -4.92 17.38
C PHE A 88 -6.98 -3.69 16.60
N GLY A 89 -7.99 -3.87 15.75
CA GLY A 89 -8.51 -2.82 14.87
C GLY A 89 -9.28 -1.71 15.57
N SER A 90 -9.77 -1.94 16.78
CA SER A 90 -10.58 -0.96 17.51
C SER A 90 -9.71 0.01 18.30
N GLY A 91 -9.80 1.30 17.97
CA GLY A 91 -9.13 2.38 18.69
C GLY A 91 -7.65 2.54 18.35
N VAL A 92 -6.98 3.44 19.07
CA VAL A 92 -5.54 3.71 18.95
C VAL A 92 -4.90 3.41 20.30
N SER A 93 -3.95 2.47 20.33
CA SER A 93 -3.17 2.15 21.53
C SER A 93 -2.13 3.25 21.77
N LYS A 94 -2.43 4.19 22.67
CA LYS A 94 -1.52 5.30 23.02
C LYS A 94 -0.51 4.94 24.10
N SER A 95 -0.64 3.76 24.69
CA SER A 95 0.21 3.25 25.77
C SER A 95 0.12 1.72 25.86
N VAL A 96 1.07 1.09 26.55
CA VAL A 96 1.01 -0.35 26.89
C VAL A 96 -0.24 -0.67 27.74
N VAL A 97 -0.68 0.27 28.58
CA VAL A 97 -1.89 0.11 29.40
C VAL A 97 -3.15 0.03 28.51
N ASP A 98 -3.22 0.86 27.47
CA ASP A 98 -4.33 0.80 26.51
C ASP A 98 -4.35 -0.52 25.74
N LEU A 99 -3.18 -1.01 25.32
CA LEU A 99 -3.06 -2.30 24.65
C LEU A 99 -3.52 -3.45 25.56
N LYS A 100 -3.08 -3.47 26.81
CA LYS A 100 -3.53 -4.45 27.83
C LYS A 100 -5.03 -4.43 28.01
N ARG A 101 -5.64 -3.24 28.06
CA ARG A 101 -7.09 -3.07 28.17
C ARG A 101 -7.84 -3.61 26.94
N ILE A 102 -7.37 -3.31 25.73
CA ILE A 102 -7.98 -3.82 24.49
C ILE A 102 -7.91 -5.35 24.43
N PHE A 103 -6.75 -5.92 24.79
CA PHE A 103 -6.57 -7.36 24.82
C PHE A 103 -7.43 -8.03 25.90
N SER A 104 -7.46 -7.47 27.12
CA SER A 104 -8.35 -7.92 28.20
C SER A 104 -9.81 -7.94 27.76
N TYR A 105 -10.29 -6.84 27.18
CA TYR A 105 -11.67 -6.73 26.71
C TYR A 105 -12.00 -7.78 25.64
N SER A 106 -11.05 -8.07 24.75
CA SER A 106 -11.22 -9.13 23.75
C SER A 106 -11.32 -10.51 24.40
N LEU A 107 -10.50 -10.79 25.42
CA LEU A 107 -10.58 -12.03 26.19
C LEU A 107 -11.90 -12.14 26.95
N ASP A 108 -12.36 -11.06 27.59
CA ASP A 108 -13.63 -11.03 28.34
C ASP A 108 -14.81 -11.42 27.43
N GLN A 109 -14.89 -10.86 26.21
CA GLN A 109 -15.94 -11.19 25.25
C GLN A 109 -15.91 -12.67 24.82
N ILE A 110 -14.73 -13.23 24.60
CA ILE A 110 -14.57 -14.62 24.15
C ILE A 110 -14.88 -15.59 25.30
N GLU A 111 -14.42 -15.27 26.50
CA GLU A 111 -14.72 -16.03 27.73
C GLU A 111 -16.22 -16.03 28.02
N GLU A 112 -16.90 -14.90 27.88
CA GLU A 112 -18.35 -14.79 28.01
C GLU A 112 -19.08 -15.63 26.96
N TYR A 113 -18.72 -15.47 25.67
CA TYR A 113 -19.33 -16.20 24.56
C TYR A 113 -19.24 -17.72 24.73
N TYR A 114 -18.07 -18.20 25.18
CA TYR A 114 -17.85 -19.63 25.41
C TYR A 114 -18.20 -20.08 26.83
N SER A 115 -18.70 -19.22 27.70
CA SER A 115 -18.97 -19.51 29.13
C SER A 115 -17.78 -20.20 29.80
N ILE A 116 -16.63 -19.53 29.79
CA ILE A 116 -15.38 -19.95 30.42
C ILE A 116 -15.11 -19.06 31.63
N ASP A 117 -14.99 -19.66 32.81
CA ASP A 117 -14.69 -18.89 34.02
C ASP A 117 -13.27 -18.32 33.99
N GLU A 118 -13.15 -17.03 34.33
CA GLU A 118 -11.89 -16.33 34.56
C GLU A 118 -11.22 -16.88 35.82
N VAL A 119 -9.97 -17.34 35.69
CA VAL A 119 -9.20 -17.95 36.80
C VAL A 119 -7.93 -17.17 37.09
N TYR A 120 -7.38 -16.48 36.09
CA TYR A 120 -6.09 -15.81 36.16
C TYR A 120 -6.29 -14.31 35.94
N THR A 121 -5.45 -13.48 36.55
CA THR A 121 -5.46 -12.02 36.35
C THR A 121 -4.44 -11.56 35.30
N ASP A 122 -3.36 -12.31 35.12
CA ASP A 122 -2.37 -12.05 34.09
C ASP A 122 -2.91 -12.42 32.70
N LEU A 123 -2.83 -11.49 31.74
CA LEU A 123 -3.42 -11.64 30.41
C LEU A 123 -2.79 -12.77 29.58
N ARG A 124 -1.49 -13.02 29.74
CA ARG A 124 -0.79 -14.11 29.04
C ARG A 124 -1.31 -15.45 29.57
N ASP A 125 -1.40 -15.59 30.89
CA ASP A 125 -1.86 -16.81 31.53
C ASP A 125 -3.37 -17.04 31.28
N ARG A 126 -4.20 -15.98 31.27
CA ARG A 126 -5.60 -16.02 30.84
C ARG A 126 -5.74 -16.56 29.42
N PHE A 127 -4.99 -16.00 28.46
CA PHE A 127 -5.04 -16.43 27.07
C PHE A 127 -4.63 -17.91 26.92
N SER A 128 -3.57 -18.35 27.62
CA SER A 128 -3.16 -19.75 27.62
C SER A 128 -4.24 -20.67 28.19
N ASN A 129 -4.85 -20.28 29.30
CA ASN A 129 -5.91 -21.02 29.95
C ASN A 129 -7.17 -21.09 29.07
N LEU A 130 -7.53 -20.01 28.38
CA LEU A 130 -8.66 -19.98 27.44
C LEU A 130 -8.48 -21.03 26.34
N ILE A 131 -7.32 -21.06 25.66
CA ILE A 131 -7.04 -22.05 24.62
C ILE A 131 -7.17 -23.48 25.17
N LYS A 132 -6.57 -23.75 26.35
CA LYS A 132 -6.61 -25.06 27.00
C LYS A 132 -8.03 -25.49 27.35
N LYS A 133 -8.79 -24.60 28.01
CA LYS A 133 -10.16 -24.87 28.46
C LYS A 133 -11.10 -25.08 27.28
N LEU A 134 -11.00 -24.29 26.22
CA LEU A 134 -11.79 -24.49 25.01
C LEU A 134 -11.50 -25.83 24.36
N SER A 135 -10.22 -26.19 24.25
CA SER A 135 -9.85 -27.47 23.65
C SER A 135 -10.42 -28.67 24.44
N VAL A 136 -10.35 -28.61 25.77
CA VAL A 136 -10.91 -29.65 26.65
C VAL A 136 -12.45 -29.65 26.60
N LYS A 137 -13.10 -28.48 26.68
CA LYS A 137 -14.56 -28.34 26.70
C LYS A 137 -15.22 -28.89 25.44
N TYR A 138 -14.62 -28.63 24.27
CA TYR A 138 -15.16 -29.05 22.98
C TYR A 138 -14.53 -30.36 22.47
N ASN A 139 -13.60 -30.95 23.22
CA ASN A 139 -12.82 -32.12 22.82
C ASN A 139 -12.25 -32.01 21.39
N SER A 140 -11.81 -30.82 21.02
CA SER A 140 -11.27 -30.50 19.70
C SER A 140 -10.17 -29.45 19.83
N GLN A 141 -9.33 -29.33 18.80
CA GLN A 141 -8.29 -28.31 18.78
C GLN A 141 -8.89 -26.94 18.44
N VAL A 142 -8.29 -25.85 18.92
CA VAL A 142 -8.78 -24.47 18.79
C VAL A 142 -8.22 -23.82 17.52
N ILE A 143 -9.02 -22.94 16.92
CA ILE A 143 -8.62 -22.04 15.83
C ILE A 143 -8.31 -20.68 16.43
N VAL A 144 -7.14 -20.11 16.12
CA VAL A 144 -6.72 -18.78 16.59
C VAL A 144 -6.57 -17.85 15.39
N LEU A 145 -7.39 -16.81 15.34
CA LEU A 145 -7.41 -15.81 14.27
C LEU A 145 -7.05 -14.46 14.85
N ILE A 146 -6.03 -13.79 14.28
CA ILE A 146 -5.55 -12.50 14.75
C ILE A 146 -5.57 -11.51 13.59
N ASP A 147 -6.40 -10.47 13.72
CA ASP A 147 -6.53 -9.40 12.74
C ASP A 147 -5.87 -8.11 13.22
N GLU A 148 -5.38 -7.32 12.26
CA GLU A 148 -4.67 -6.06 12.49
C GLU A 148 -3.57 -6.16 13.57
N TYR A 149 -2.83 -7.28 13.60
CA TYR A 149 -1.86 -7.61 14.65
C TYR A 149 -0.78 -6.53 14.89
N ASP A 150 -0.53 -5.72 13.88
CA ASP A 150 0.51 -4.71 13.77
C ASP A 150 0.02 -3.28 13.97
N LYS A 151 -1.31 -3.06 13.97
CA LYS A 151 -1.90 -1.73 14.07
C LYS A 151 -1.45 -0.95 15.31
N PRO A 152 -1.35 -1.52 16.53
CA PRO A 152 -0.83 -0.79 17.69
C PRO A 152 0.58 -0.23 17.46
N ILE A 153 1.43 -0.96 16.73
CA ILE A 153 2.79 -0.55 16.42
C ILE A 153 2.79 0.54 15.35
N LEU A 154 2.02 0.34 14.27
CA LEU A 154 1.92 1.29 13.15
C LEU A 154 1.35 2.64 13.58
N ASP A 155 0.33 2.66 14.44
CA ASP A 155 -0.26 3.91 14.92
C ASP A 155 0.72 4.74 15.77
N SER A 156 1.71 4.08 16.38
CA SER A 156 2.74 4.70 17.22
C SER A 156 4.09 4.82 16.53
N ILE A 157 4.18 4.54 15.23
CA ILE A 157 5.47 4.32 14.55
C ILE A 157 6.39 5.55 14.53
N THR A 158 5.83 6.76 14.63
CA THR A 158 6.59 8.01 14.74
C THR A 158 7.22 8.19 16.13
N ASN A 159 6.72 7.47 17.15
CA ASN A 159 7.30 7.37 18.48
C ASN A 159 7.95 5.98 18.66
N LYS A 160 9.24 5.87 18.33
CA LYS A 160 9.98 4.60 18.33
C LYS A 160 9.99 3.89 19.68
N GLU A 161 10.07 4.64 20.79
CA GLU A 161 10.08 4.07 22.14
C GLU A 161 8.75 3.38 22.43
N LEU A 162 7.63 4.09 22.23
CA LEU A 162 6.29 3.53 22.41
C LEU A 162 6.02 2.36 21.45
N ALA A 163 6.38 2.48 20.16
CA ALA A 163 6.23 1.40 19.20
C ALA A 163 6.99 0.13 19.60
N THR A 164 8.17 0.30 20.20
CA THR A 164 8.99 -0.80 20.75
C THR A 164 8.34 -1.44 21.97
N GLU A 165 7.85 -0.64 22.92
CA GLU A 165 7.14 -1.14 24.10
C GLU A 165 5.87 -1.92 23.72
N LEU A 166 5.08 -1.40 22.78
CA LEU A 166 3.86 -2.07 22.28
C LEU A 166 4.18 -3.38 21.57
N ARG A 167 5.23 -3.41 20.74
CA ARG A 167 5.71 -4.63 20.08
C ARG A 167 6.13 -5.69 21.10
N ASP A 168 6.85 -5.29 22.14
CA ASP A 168 7.36 -6.21 23.16
C ASP A 168 6.22 -6.77 24.02
N GLU A 169 5.16 -5.99 24.28
CA GLU A 169 3.96 -6.49 24.94
C GLU A 169 3.16 -7.47 24.05
N LEU A 170 2.94 -7.15 22.77
CA LEU A 170 2.27 -8.07 21.81
C LEU A 170 2.99 -9.41 21.70
N LYS A 171 4.32 -9.38 21.70
CA LYS A 171 5.17 -10.56 21.70
C LYS A 171 4.93 -11.47 22.91
N ASN A 172 4.63 -10.90 24.09
CA ASN A 172 4.28 -11.69 25.27
C ASN A 172 3.01 -12.51 25.02
N TYR A 173 1.99 -11.94 24.40
CA TYR A 173 0.75 -12.65 24.10
C TYR A 173 0.95 -13.74 23.05
N TYR A 174 1.67 -13.44 21.97
CA TYR A 174 1.85 -14.43 20.91
C TYR A 174 2.78 -15.58 21.29
N SER A 175 3.65 -15.41 22.29
CA SER A 175 4.46 -16.53 22.82
C SER A 175 3.60 -17.69 23.34
N VAL A 176 2.38 -17.41 23.83
CA VAL A 176 1.41 -18.41 24.32
C VAL A 176 1.02 -19.41 23.25
N ILE A 177 0.92 -18.96 22.00
CA ILE A 177 0.48 -19.77 20.86
C ILE A 177 1.41 -20.97 20.68
N LYS A 178 2.73 -20.75 20.79
CA LYS A 178 3.73 -21.82 20.68
C LYS A 178 3.63 -22.83 21.83
N ASP A 179 3.47 -22.35 23.05
CA ASP A 179 3.35 -23.23 24.23
C ASP A 179 2.03 -24.03 24.24
N CYS A 180 1.04 -23.58 23.47
CA CYS A 180 -0.25 -24.24 23.31
C CYS A 180 -0.36 -25.10 22.03
N ASP A 181 0.73 -25.42 21.34
CA ASP A 181 0.70 -26.11 20.02
C ASP A 181 -0.19 -27.35 19.96
N ARG A 182 -0.17 -28.19 21.00
CA ARG A 182 -0.99 -29.41 21.04
C ARG A 182 -2.49 -29.14 20.99
N PHE A 183 -2.92 -27.96 21.44
CA PHE A 183 -4.32 -27.55 21.51
C PHE A 183 -4.76 -26.75 20.30
N ILE A 184 -3.86 -26.37 19.38
CA ILE A 184 -4.17 -25.50 18.24
C ILE A 184 -4.22 -26.32 16.95
N LYS A 185 -5.29 -26.14 16.19
CA LYS A 185 -5.47 -26.73 14.86
C LYS A 185 -4.91 -25.83 13.77
N LEU A 186 -5.24 -24.54 13.85
CA LEU A 186 -4.83 -23.49 12.93
C LEU A 186 -4.62 -22.19 13.70
N CYS A 187 -3.54 -21.48 13.39
CA CYS A 187 -3.34 -20.10 13.79
C CYS A 187 -3.07 -19.26 12.54
N PHE A 188 -3.89 -18.24 12.32
CA PHE A 188 -3.77 -17.33 11.19
C PHE A 188 -3.66 -15.89 11.67
N ILE A 189 -2.53 -15.25 11.37
CA ILE A 189 -2.23 -13.86 11.76
C ILE A 189 -2.17 -13.00 10.50
N THR A 190 -2.85 -11.86 10.52
CA THR A 190 -2.87 -10.95 9.37
C THR A 190 -2.76 -9.49 9.76
N GLY A 191 -2.23 -8.68 8.85
CA GLY A 191 -1.93 -7.27 9.05
C GLY A 191 -1.49 -6.57 7.78
N VAL A 192 -0.95 -5.36 7.90
CA VAL A 192 -0.43 -4.57 6.77
C VAL A 192 1.06 -4.82 6.60
N SER A 193 1.81 -4.70 7.68
CA SER A 193 3.25 -4.79 7.70
C SER A 193 3.72 -6.10 8.30
N LYS A 194 4.92 -6.52 7.93
CA LYS A 194 5.60 -7.68 8.50
C LYS A 194 6.66 -7.23 9.49
N PHE A 195 6.25 -7.04 10.73
CA PHE A 195 7.16 -6.84 11.86
C PHE A 195 7.75 -8.21 12.23
N SER A 196 8.81 -8.66 11.55
CA SER A 196 9.37 -9.99 11.85
C SER A 196 10.89 -10.11 11.60
N LYS A 197 11.49 -11.06 12.31
CA LYS A 197 12.75 -11.77 12.04
C LYS A 197 14.10 -11.08 12.31
N ALA A 198 14.39 -9.85 11.90
CA ALA A 198 15.75 -9.30 12.11
C ALA A 198 16.07 -8.97 13.59
N THR A 199 15.08 -8.53 14.37
CA THR A 199 15.18 -8.42 15.83
C THR A 199 15.20 -9.81 16.52
N CYS A 200 14.91 -10.92 15.83
CA CYS A 200 15.00 -12.27 16.42
C CYS A 200 16.43 -12.65 16.81
N THR A 201 17.46 -12.07 16.17
CA THR A 201 18.86 -12.40 16.45
C THR A 201 19.53 -11.50 17.50
N ARG A 202 18.94 -10.34 17.85
CA ARG A 202 19.46 -9.45 18.90
C ARG A 202 18.49 -9.12 20.04
N LEU A 203 17.18 -9.33 19.87
CA LEU A 203 16.13 -9.05 20.87
C LEU A 203 15.01 -10.13 20.87
N GLY A 204 15.40 -11.40 21.04
CA GLY A 204 14.62 -12.40 21.80
C GLY A 204 13.25 -12.85 21.29
N PHE A 205 12.91 -12.78 20.00
CA PHE A 205 11.71 -13.46 19.45
C PHE A 205 11.97 -14.96 19.29
N SER A 206 11.99 -15.72 20.39
CA SER A 206 12.03 -17.20 20.35
C SER A 206 10.64 -17.86 20.34
N GLY A 207 9.58 -17.06 20.49
CA GLY A 207 8.19 -17.53 20.68
C GLY A 207 7.36 -17.77 19.41
N LEU A 208 7.70 -17.21 18.24
CA LEU A 208 6.89 -17.30 17.01
C LEU A 208 7.70 -17.61 15.73
N ASN A 209 8.87 -18.24 15.84
CA ASN A 209 9.73 -18.51 14.67
C ASN A 209 9.18 -19.55 13.68
N ASN A 210 7.99 -20.10 13.93
CA ASN A 210 7.37 -21.17 13.15
C ASN A 210 6.23 -20.68 12.23
N LEU A 211 5.99 -19.37 12.13
CA LEU A 211 4.98 -18.84 11.21
C LEU A 211 5.41 -19.08 9.76
N ASN A 212 4.56 -19.77 9.00
CA ASN A 212 4.69 -19.86 7.56
C ASN A 212 4.16 -18.56 6.92
N ASP A 213 5.07 -17.73 6.43
CA ASP A 213 4.74 -16.48 5.77
C ASP A 213 4.36 -16.74 4.31
N ILE A 214 3.07 -16.56 4.01
CA ILE A 214 2.48 -16.78 2.69
C ILE A 214 2.31 -15.47 1.91
N THR A 215 2.85 -14.35 2.39
CA THR A 215 2.71 -13.03 1.77
C THR A 215 3.20 -12.99 0.33
N ILE A 216 4.37 -13.57 0.07
CA ILE A 216 5.00 -13.64 -1.27
C ILE A 216 5.02 -15.07 -1.81
N ASP A 217 4.13 -15.93 -1.32
CA ASP A 217 4.00 -17.30 -1.80
C ASP A 217 3.01 -17.35 -2.98
N SER A 218 3.50 -17.81 -4.14
CA SER A 218 2.71 -17.98 -5.37
C SER A 218 1.48 -18.87 -5.21
N ASN A 219 1.47 -19.72 -4.18
CA ASN A 219 0.33 -20.56 -3.85
C ASN A 219 -0.87 -19.81 -3.28
N TYR A 220 -0.67 -18.57 -2.81
CA TYR A 220 -1.66 -17.76 -2.09
C TYR A 220 -1.71 -16.32 -2.64
N GLU A 221 -1.29 -16.11 -3.89
CA GLU A 221 -1.16 -14.77 -4.47
C GLU A 221 -2.49 -14.01 -4.46
N ASP A 222 -3.54 -14.65 -4.96
CA ASP A 222 -4.90 -14.14 -5.08
C ASP A 222 -5.83 -14.58 -3.93
N ILE A 223 -5.27 -15.01 -2.78
CA ILE A 223 -6.04 -15.28 -1.56
C ILE A 223 -6.88 -14.08 -1.11
N CYS A 224 -6.41 -12.88 -1.47
CA CYS A 224 -7.04 -11.59 -1.21
C CYS A 224 -6.93 -10.73 -2.48
N GLY A 225 -7.92 -9.88 -2.71
CA GLY A 225 -8.07 -9.17 -3.99
C GLY A 225 -8.96 -9.91 -4.99
N TYR A 226 -9.29 -9.24 -6.09
CA TYR A 226 -10.03 -9.84 -7.21
C TYR A 226 -9.09 -10.03 -8.40
N THR A 227 -9.16 -11.17 -9.07
CA THR A 227 -8.51 -11.35 -10.38
C THR A 227 -9.41 -10.82 -11.50
N GLN A 228 -8.87 -10.64 -12.70
CA GLN A 228 -9.69 -10.28 -13.87
C GLN A 228 -10.82 -11.29 -14.11
N SER A 229 -10.49 -12.59 -14.08
CA SER A 229 -11.46 -13.66 -14.30
C SER A 229 -12.61 -13.63 -13.28
N GLU A 230 -12.29 -13.32 -12.02
CA GLU A 230 -13.30 -13.18 -10.97
C GLU A 230 -14.21 -11.98 -11.20
N LEU A 231 -13.67 -10.84 -11.66
CA LEU A 231 -14.49 -9.69 -12.04
C LEU A 231 -15.43 -10.03 -13.20
N ASP A 232 -14.91 -10.67 -14.25
CA ASP A 232 -15.67 -10.99 -15.46
C ASP A 232 -16.77 -12.02 -15.21
N CYS A 233 -16.59 -12.90 -14.21
CA CYS A 233 -17.56 -13.94 -13.87
C CYS A 233 -18.55 -13.47 -12.79
N VAL A 234 -18.06 -12.99 -11.65
CA VAL A 234 -18.89 -12.66 -10.47
C VAL A 234 -19.62 -11.34 -10.65
N PHE A 235 -18.97 -10.36 -11.28
CA PHE A 235 -19.49 -9.00 -11.48
C PHE A 235 -19.86 -8.74 -12.94
N LYS A 236 -20.16 -9.79 -13.71
CA LYS A 236 -20.48 -9.71 -15.14
C LYS A 236 -21.52 -8.65 -15.49
N ASP A 237 -22.56 -8.54 -14.67
CA ASP A 237 -23.68 -7.59 -14.85
C ASP A 237 -23.35 -6.15 -14.41
N ARG A 238 -22.16 -5.92 -13.84
CA ARG A 238 -21.65 -4.62 -13.43
C ARG A 238 -20.51 -4.15 -14.34
N ILE A 239 -19.54 -5.02 -14.59
CA ILE A 239 -18.33 -4.66 -15.33
C ILE A 239 -18.59 -4.39 -16.82
N CYS A 240 -19.69 -4.93 -17.37
CA CYS A 240 -20.12 -4.66 -18.74
C CYS A 240 -20.44 -3.18 -19.03
N ASP A 241 -20.68 -2.37 -17.99
CA ASP A 241 -20.92 -0.92 -18.12
C ASP A 241 -19.63 -0.12 -18.35
N PHE A 242 -18.45 -0.74 -18.25
CA PHE A 242 -17.16 -0.05 -18.25
C PHE A 242 -16.21 -0.57 -19.34
N ASP A 243 -15.30 0.28 -19.79
CA ASP A 243 -14.17 -0.15 -20.61
C ASP A 243 -13.19 -0.96 -19.76
N SER A 244 -13.01 -2.24 -20.08
CA SER A 244 -12.12 -3.14 -19.33
C SER A 244 -10.66 -2.67 -19.31
N THR A 245 -10.20 -2.00 -20.38
CA THR A 245 -8.84 -1.48 -20.44
C THR A 245 -8.65 -0.33 -19.47
N MET A 246 -9.65 0.55 -19.33
CA MET A 246 -9.65 1.63 -18.35
C MET A 246 -9.75 1.11 -16.91
N VAL A 247 -10.62 0.12 -16.66
CA VAL A 247 -10.71 -0.53 -15.33
C VAL A 247 -9.36 -1.13 -14.94
N LYS A 248 -8.71 -1.82 -15.89
CA LYS A 248 -7.40 -2.42 -15.67
C LYS A 248 -6.32 -1.37 -15.40
N SER A 249 -6.26 -0.29 -16.17
CA SER A 249 -5.23 0.76 -16.00
C SER A 249 -5.39 1.55 -14.69
N TRP A 250 -6.64 1.78 -14.27
CA TRP A 250 -6.93 2.53 -13.05
C TRP A 250 -6.76 1.70 -11.78
N TYR A 251 -7.20 0.44 -11.78
CA TYR A 251 -7.42 -0.31 -10.53
C TYR A 251 -6.69 -1.66 -10.45
N ASN A 252 -6.14 -2.20 -11.54
CA ASN A 252 -5.37 -3.45 -11.52
C ASN A 252 -3.88 -3.20 -11.46
N GLY A 253 -3.14 -4.16 -10.88
CA GLY A 253 -1.70 -4.27 -11.08
C GLY A 253 -0.94 -4.76 -9.87
N TYR A 254 -1.63 -5.07 -8.76
CA TYR A 254 -0.99 -5.67 -7.60
C TYR A 254 -0.53 -7.10 -7.91
N SER A 255 0.78 -7.31 -7.85
CA SER A 255 1.42 -8.63 -7.80
C SER A 255 2.26 -8.75 -6.53
N PHE A 256 2.11 -9.89 -5.85
CA PHE A 256 2.82 -10.16 -4.60
C PHE A 256 4.02 -11.09 -4.80
N THR A 257 4.14 -11.72 -5.98
CA THR A 257 5.26 -12.59 -6.29
C THR A 257 6.09 -12.13 -7.46
N GLY A 258 5.59 -11.19 -8.28
CA GLY A 258 6.22 -10.78 -9.53
C GLY A 258 6.30 -11.91 -10.56
N ASN A 259 5.50 -12.97 -10.39
CA ASN A 259 5.40 -14.06 -11.34
C ASN A 259 4.48 -13.66 -12.49
N VAL A 260 4.95 -13.85 -13.72
CA VAL A 260 4.20 -13.51 -14.94
C VAL A 260 3.05 -14.49 -15.19
N ASP A 261 3.16 -15.71 -14.64
CA ASP A 261 2.16 -16.76 -14.80
C ASP A 261 0.98 -16.64 -13.81
N THR A 262 1.07 -15.74 -12.83
CA THR A 262 -0.01 -15.51 -11.87
C THR A 262 -0.73 -14.19 -12.14
N PRO A 263 -2.05 -14.12 -11.91
CA PRO A 263 -2.81 -12.92 -12.19
C PRO A 263 -2.46 -11.81 -11.20
N THR A 264 -2.32 -10.58 -11.71
CA THR A 264 -2.41 -9.41 -10.85
C THR A 264 -3.82 -9.25 -10.32
N VAL A 265 -3.94 -8.66 -9.14
CA VAL A 265 -5.21 -8.45 -8.46
C VAL A 265 -5.60 -6.98 -8.37
N TYR A 266 -6.91 -6.77 -8.32
CA TYR A 266 -7.57 -5.52 -8.00
C TYR A 266 -7.77 -5.39 -6.50
N ASN A 267 -7.73 -4.16 -5.99
CA ASN A 267 -8.25 -3.86 -4.66
C ASN A 267 -9.79 -4.04 -4.66
N PRO A 268 -10.34 -4.92 -3.81
CA PRO A 268 -11.78 -5.17 -3.76
C PRO A 268 -12.61 -3.92 -3.48
N PHE A 269 -12.17 -3.08 -2.55
CA PHE A 269 -12.94 -1.93 -2.11
C PHE A 269 -13.03 -0.86 -3.20
N ASP A 270 -11.94 -0.62 -3.92
CA ASP A 270 -11.90 0.38 -5.00
C ASP A 270 -12.79 -0.05 -6.17
N ILE A 271 -12.81 -1.34 -6.53
CA ILE A 271 -13.72 -1.89 -7.53
C ILE A 271 -15.19 -1.79 -7.10
N LEU A 272 -15.50 -2.09 -5.83
CA LEU A 272 -16.86 -1.95 -5.34
C LEU A 272 -17.33 -0.49 -5.38
N LEU A 273 -16.44 0.47 -5.08
CA LEU A 273 -16.74 1.89 -5.19
C LEU A 273 -16.89 2.36 -6.64
N LEU A 274 -16.07 1.86 -7.57
CA LEU A 274 -16.26 2.09 -9.00
C LEU A 274 -17.65 1.65 -9.46
N PHE A 275 -18.10 0.44 -9.08
CA PHE A 275 -19.42 -0.08 -9.46
C PHE A 275 -20.58 0.68 -8.83
N ASP A 276 -20.41 1.22 -7.62
CA ASP A 276 -21.43 2.02 -6.94
C ASP A 276 -21.53 3.45 -7.51
N LYS A 277 -20.39 4.11 -7.69
CA LYS A 277 -20.33 5.52 -8.11
C LYS A 277 -20.34 5.70 -9.62
N LYS A 278 -19.98 4.67 -10.39
CA LYS A 278 -19.86 4.69 -11.85
C LYS A 278 -18.95 5.79 -12.40
N GLU A 279 -17.86 6.06 -11.69
CA GLU A 279 -16.92 7.13 -12.01
C GLU A 279 -15.48 6.62 -11.88
N PHE A 280 -14.64 6.86 -12.88
CA PHE A 280 -13.20 6.64 -12.75
C PHE A 280 -12.60 7.79 -11.95
N ARG A 281 -12.18 7.48 -10.72
CA ARG A 281 -11.50 8.42 -9.84
C ARG A 281 -10.69 7.70 -8.77
N ASN A 282 -10.03 8.49 -7.95
CA ASN A 282 -9.31 8.02 -6.79
C ASN A 282 -10.26 7.62 -5.64
N TYR A 283 -10.23 6.35 -5.28
CA TYR A 283 -10.88 5.70 -4.13
C TYR A 283 -9.87 5.18 -3.10
N TRP A 284 -8.61 5.03 -3.51
CA TRP A 284 -7.49 4.69 -2.66
C TRP A 284 -7.30 5.75 -1.56
N PHE A 285 -7.40 5.30 -0.30
CA PHE A 285 -7.01 6.14 0.82
C PHE A 285 -6.46 5.28 1.96
N GLU A 286 -5.16 5.39 2.19
CA GLU A 286 -4.53 4.84 3.38
C GLU A 286 -4.56 5.85 4.53
N THR A 287 -5.42 5.62 5.52
CA THR A 287 -5.31 6.32 6.80
C THR A 287 -4.09 5.79 7.59
N GLY A 288 -3.30 6.64 8.25
CA GLY A 288 -2.32 6.22 9.28
C GLY A 288 -0.85 6.14 8.84
N THR A 289 -0.52 5.48 7.73
CA THR A 289 0.82 5.41 7.12
C THR A 289 1.42 6.75 6.65
N PRO A 290 0.63 7.69 6.07
CA PRO A 290 1.21 8.72 5.22
C PRO A 290 2.16 9.71 5.90
N ARG A 291 2.04 9.96 7.22
CA ARG A 291 2.95 10.89 7.91
C ARG A 291 4.38 10.36 7.99
N LEU A 292 4.55 9.09 8.37
CA LEU A 292 5.86 8.46 8.44
C LEU A 292 6.55 8.45 7.07
N LEU A 293 5.80 8.23 5.99
CA LEU A 293 6.34 8.27 4.63
C LEU A 293 6.97 9.62 4.32
N ILE A 294 6.28 10.72 4.65
CA ILE A 294 6.84 12.07 4.49
C ILE A 294 8.06 12.26 5.37
N ASP A 295 7.98 11.90 6.66
CA ASP A 295 9.11 12.07 7.58
C ASP A 295 10.37 11.33 7.07
N LEU A 296 10.21 10.15 6.47
CA LEU A 296 11.31 9.37 5.87
C LEU A 296 11.82 9.98 4.57
N ILE A 297 10.94 10.48 3.71
CA ILE A 297 11.31 11.21 2.49
C ILE A 297 12.11 12.45 2.86
N GLU A 298 11.62 13.24 3.82
CA GLU A 298 12.24 14.48 4.27
C GLU A 298 13.59 14.23 4.94
N LYS A 299 13.67 13.24 5.83
CA LYS A 299 14.90 12.91 6.56
C LYS A 299 16.02 12.38 5.65
N ASN A 300 15.68 11.69 4.58
CA ASN A 300 16.66 11.03 3.71
C ASN A 300 17.01 11.85 2.45
N ASP A 301 16.50 13.08 2.31
CA ASP A 301 16.63 13.88 1.08
C ASP A 301 16.26 13.07 -0.19
N TYR A 302 15.18 12.30 -0.10
CA TYR A 302 14.85 11.28 -1.11
C TYR A 302 14.36 11.93 -2.41
N PHE A 303 15.04 11.62 -3.52
CA PHE A 303 14.60 12.02 -4.86
C PHE A 303 13.38 11.20 -5.28
N ILE A 304 12.19 11.81 -5.24
CA ILE A 304 10.90 11.10 -5.39
C ILE A 304 10.79 10.25 -6.67
N PRO A 305 11.28 10.70 -7.83
CA PRO A 305 11.24 9.87 -9.04
C PRO A 305 11.94 8.51 -8.93
N ASN A 306 12.88 8.33 -7.99
CA ASN A 306 13.51 7.04 -7.76
C ASN A 306 12.51 5.95 -7.31
N ILE A 307 11.32 6.31 -6.83
CA ILE A 307 10.27 5.37 -6.47
C ILE A 307 9.89 4.46 -7.65
N GLU A 308 10.02 4.94 -8.89
CA GLU A 308 9.72 4.13 -10.09
C GLU A 308 10.79 3.09 -10.44
N ASN A 309 11.98 3.19 -9.84
CA ASN A 309 13.15 2.37 -10.17
C ASN A 309 13.73 1.68 -8.92
N ILE A 310 12.86 1.23 -8.01
CA ILE A 310 13.29 0.55 -6.78
C ILE A 310 13.61 -0.93 -7.07
N GLU A 311 14.77 -1.39 -6.61
CA GLU A 311 15.10 -2.81 -6.48
C GLU A 311 15.42 -3.16 -5.03
N LEU A 312 14.73 -4.14 -4.46
CA LEU A 312 14.93 -4.61 -3.09
C LEU A 312 15.44 -6.04 -3.03
N SER A 313 16.42 -6.30 -2.17
CA SER A 313 16.82 -7.67 -1.85
C SER A 313 15.73 -8.40 -1.04
N SER A 314 15.70 -9.73 -1.14
CA SER A 314 14.77 -10.57 -0.37
C SER A 314 14.79 -10.38 1.14
N ASN A 315 15.91 -9.93 1.69
CA ASN A 315 16.02 -9.68 3.12
C ASN A 315 15.28 -8.41 3.53
N LEU A 316 15.20 -7.41 2.65
CA LEU A 316 14.55 -6.13 2.95
C LEU A 316 13.05 -6.16 2.69
N ILE A 317 12.59 -6.91 1.69
CA ILE A 317 11.14 -6.97 1.36
C ILE A 317 10.32 -7.59 2.50
N GLY A 318 10.93 -8.47 3.29
CA GLY A 318 10.28 -9.21 4.37
C GLY A 318 10.54 -8.69 5.78
N ASP A 319 11.46 -7.75 5.98
CA ASP A 319 11.86 -7.29 7.32
C ASP A 319 11.44 -5.83 7.53
N PHE A 320 10.48 -5.61 8.43
CA PHE A 320 10.16 -4.28 8.96
C PHE A 320 10.74 -4.14 10.37
N ASP A 321 11.79 -3.33 10.52
CA ASP A 321 12.42 -3.02 11.81
C ASP A 321 11.98 -1.63 12.28
N VAL A 322 11.39 -1.56 13.48
CA VAL A 322 10.99 -0.29 14.13
C VAL A 322 12.21 0.62 14.34
N ASP A 323 13.39 0.03 14.57
CA ASP A 323 14.62 0.78 14.78
C ASP A 323 15.14 1.39 13.47
N LYS A 324 15.02 0.64 12.36
CA LYS A 324 15.46 1.04 11.02
C LYS A 324 14.39 0.77 9.97
N ILE A 325 13.46 1.72 9.86
CA ILE A 325 12.41 1.68 8.85
C ILE A 325 12.99 2.07 7.49
N ASN A 326 12.88 1.16 6.53
CA ASN A 326 13.24 1.38 5.13
C ASN A 326 12.01 1.92 4.37
N LEU A 327 12.18 3.01 3.61
CA LEU A 327 11.09 3.70 2.90
C LEU A 327 10.47 2.78 1.85
N GLU A 328 11.30 2.06 1.09
CA GLU A 328 10.89 1.19 0.01
C GLU A 328 10.09 -0.02 0.52
N THR A 329 10.52 -0.66 1.61
CA THR A 329 9.76 -1.72 2.29
C THR A 329 8.43 -1.20 2.82
N LEU A 330 8.40 0.01 3.40
CA LEU A 330 7.17 0.62 3.88
C LEU A 330 6.19 0.86 2.72
N LEU A 331 6.64 1.46 1.62
CA LEU A 331 5.85 1.70 0.41
C LEU A 331 5.24 0.40 -0.16
N PHE A 332 6.00 -0.70 -0.16
CA PHE A 332 5.49 -2.00 -0.59
C PHE A 332 4.42 -2.57 0.35
N GLN A 333 4.71 -2.64 1.66
CA GLN A 333 3.80 -3.24 2.64
C GLN A 333 2.47 -2.49 2.75
N THR A 334 2.52 -1.20 2.50
CA THR A 334 1.36 -0.30 2.51
C THR A 334 0.69 -0.20 1.14
N GLY A 335 1.14 -0.96 0.15
CA GLY A 335 0.47 -1.07 -1.15
C GLY A 335 0.59 0.16 -2.05
N TYR A 336 1.50 1.08 -1.76
CA TYR A 336 1.91 2.11 -2.73
C TYR A 336 2.78 1.53 -3.84
N LEU A 337 3.51 0.46 -3.54
CA LEU A 337 4.31 -0.29 -4.49
C LEU A 337 3.90 -1.76 -4.51
N THR A 338 4.19 -2.40 -5.63
CA THR A 338 3.96 -3.82 -5.89
C THR A 338 5.15 -4.42 -6.62
N ILE A 339 5.27 -5.75 -6.63
CA ILE A 339 6.39 -6.43 -7.30
C ILE A 339 6.12 -6.43 -8.80
N ASP A 340 7.00 -5.81 -9.58
CA ASP A 340 6.95 -5.89 -11.04
C ASP A 340 7.52 -7.22 -11.54
N LYS A 341 8.72 -7.54 -11.08
CA LYS A 341 9.49 -8.72 -11.51
C LYS A 341 10.49 -9.14 -10.45
N VAL A 342 10.88 -10.41 -10.53
CA VAL A 342 11.91 -11.00 -9.67
C VAL A 342 13.16 -11.33 -10.49
N ASN A 343 14.26 -10.66 -10.15
CA ASN A 343 15.57 -10.87 -10.77
C ASN A 343 16.43 -11.76 -9.88
N LYS A 344 16.97 -12.86 -10.44
CA LYS A 344 17.94 -13.71 -9.74
C LYS A 344 19.35 -13.33 -10.17
N LEU A 345 20.14 -12.81 -9.24
CA LEU A 345 21.54 -12.41 -9.43
C LEU A 345 22.44 -13.32 -8.58
N GLY A 346 22.92 -14.40 -9.20
CA GLY A 346 23.62 -15.47 -8.49
C GLY A 346 22.70 -16.11 -7.44
N ASN A 347 23.09 -16.03 -6.17
CA ASN A 347 22.29 -16.53 -5.05
C ASN A 347 21.34 -15.46 -4.45
N ASN A 348 21.40 -14.22 -4.94
CA ASN A 348 20.55 -13.15 -4.45
C ASN A 348 19.27 -13.05 -5.26
N ILE A 349 18.16 -12.79 -4.57
CA ILE A 349 16.87 -12.48 -5.18
C ILE A 349 16.65 -10.97 -5.01
N LEU A 350 16.46 -10.28 -6.12
CA LEU A 350 16.07 -8.87 -6.17
C LEU A 350 14.64 -8.75 -6.70
N TYR A 351 13.85 -7.93 -6.02
CA TYR A 351 12.48 -7.59 -6.39
C TYR A 351 12.48 -6.18 -6.96
N ALA A 352 12.19 -6.05 -8.25
CA ALA A 352 11.94 -4.74 -8.84
C ALA A 352 10.51 -4.34 -8.49
N LEU A 353 10.33 -3.12 -7.99
CA LEU A 353 9.04 -2.60 -7.55
C LEU A 353 8.53 -1.53 -8.52
N LYS A 354 7.21 -1.40 -8.60
CA LYS A 354 6.53 -0.34 -9.35
C LYS A 354 5.26 0.13 -8.65
N TYR A 355 4.69 1.24 -9.09
CA TYR A 355 3.30 1.57 -8.77
C TYR A 355 2.37 0.51 -9.35
N PRO A 356 1.36 0.05 -8.60
CA PRO A 356 0.42 -0.96 -9.09
C PRO A 356 -0.43 -0.40 -10.23
N ASN A 357 -0.91 0.83 -10.12
CA ASN A 357 -1.85 1.44 -11.06
C ASN A 357 -1.82 2.97 -11.02
N ILE A 358 -2.58 3.61 -11.91
CA ILE A 358 -2.67 5.07 -12.02
C ILE A 358 -3.22 5.69 -10.73
N GLU A 359 -4.25 5.10 -10.13
CA GLU A 359 -4.88 5.62 -8.92
C GLU A 359 -3.89 5.77 -7.76
N VAL A 360 -3.08 4.75 -7.51
CA VAL A 360 -2.12 4.72 -6.42
C VAL A 360 -0.96 5.66 -6.69
N LYS A 361 -0.49 5.73 -7.95
CA LYS A 361 0.55 6.67 -8.38
C LYS A 361 0.10 8.12 -8.17
N MET A 362 -1.13 8.46 -8.58
CA MET A 362 -1.74 9.77 -8.35
C MET A 362 -1.91 10.06 -6.85
N SER A 363 -2.46 9.11 -6.09
CA SER A 363 -2.66 9.23 -4.64
C SER A 363 -1.39 9.59 -3.89
N LEU A 364 -0.30 8.83 -4.12
CA LEU A 364 0.94 9.03 -3.39
C LEU A 364 1.56 10.38 -3.73
N THR A 365 1.61 10.72 -5.02
CA THR A 365 2.22 11.97 -5.48
C THR A 365 1.42 13.20 -5.07
N GLU A 366 0.09 13.13 -5.09
CA GLU A 366 -0.78 14.16 -4.54
C GLU A 366 -0.55 14.34 -3.04
N TYR A 367 -0.45 13.23 -2.29
CA TYR A 367 -0.20 13.30 -0.85
C TYR A 367 1.19 13.88 -0.51
N ILE A 368 2.23 13.48 -1.25
CA ILE A 368 3.58 14.06 -1.10
C ILE A 368 3.53 15.56 -1.43
N LEU A 369 2.93 15.94 -2.56
CA LEU A 369 2.76 17.33 -2.96
C LEU A 369 2.02 18.14 -1.89
N ASP A 370 0.97 17.57 -1.29
CA ASP A 370 0.19 18.19 -0.23
C ASP A 370 0.99 18.45 1.04
N SER A 371 1.95 17.60 1.34
CA SER A 371 2.85 17.79 2.47
C SER A 371 3.97 18.79 2.17
N LEU A 372 4.48 18.80 0.93
CA LEU A 372 5.46 19.78 0.45
C LEU A 372 4.85 21.19 0.37
N VAL A 373 3.55 21.27 0.12
CA VAL A 373 2.83 22.51 -0.19
C VAL A 373 1.64 22.66 0.76
N GLN A 374 1.86 23.35 1.89
CA GLN A 374 0.86 23.53 2.95
C GLN A 374 -0.51 23.98 2.40
N LYS A 375 -1.59 23.52 3.06
CA LYS A 375 -3.03 23.52 2.68
C LYS A 375 -3.68 24.81 2.16
N ASN A 376 -2.96 25.93 1.98
CA ASN A 376 -3.54 27.25 1.70
C ASN A 376 -3.55 27.66 0.22
N ILE A 377 -3.15 26.81 -0.72
CA ILE A 377 -3.30 27.13 -2.15
C ILE A 377 -4.71 26.77 -2.61
N PRO A 378 -5.38 27.62 -3.43
CA PRO A 378 -6.51 27.18 -4.25
C PRO A 378 -6.05 26.18 -5.33
N LYS A 379 -5.63 24.97 -4.91
CA LYS A 379 -5.02 23.91 -5.72
C LYS A 379 -5.87 23.59 -6.94
N THR A 380 -7.18 23.49 -6.78
CA THR A 380 -8.10 23.18 -7.88
C THR A 380 -8.00 24.18 -9.04
N LYS A 381 -7.82 25.48 -8.77
CA LYS A 381 -7.70 26.49 -9.85
C LYS A 381 -6.36 26.38 -10.58
N ASN A 382 -5.26 26.25 -9.85
CA ASN A 382 -3.93 26.11 -10.45
C ASN A 382 -3.78 24.79 -11.21
N ASN A 383 -4.33 23.69 -10.67
CA ASN A 383 -4.35 22.38 -11.32
C ASN A 383 -5.12 22.40 -12.65
N ILE A 384 -6.31 23.00 -12.66
CA ILE A 384 -7.10 23.18 -13.89
C ILE A 384 -6.36 24.08 -14.88
N ALA A 385 -5.75 25.18 -14.42
CA ALA A 385 -4.99 26.07 -15.27
C ALA A 385 -3.76 25.37 -15.88
N LEU A 386 -3.03 24.59 -15.08
CA LEU A 386 -1.89 23.80 -15.52
C LEU A 386 -2.29 22.79 -16.60
N TYR A 387 -3.28 21.96 -16.31
CA TYR A 387 -3.74 20.93 -17.23
C TYR A 387 -4.21 21.54 -18.56
N ARG A 388 -5.02 22.61 -18.52
CA ARG A 388 -5.50 23.28 -19.74
C ARG A 388 -4.38 23.95 -20.53
N ALA A 389 -3.42 24.57 -19.85
CA ALA A 389 -2.29 25.21 -20.52
C ALA A 389 -1.40 24.16 -21.21
N MET A 390 -1.18 22.98 -20.61
CA MET A 390 -0.50 21.88 -21.28
C MET A 390 -1.35 21.31 -22.43
N GLN A 391 -2.62 21.01 -22.20
CA GLN A 391 -3.51 20.48 -23.24
C GLN A 391 -3.56 21.40 -24.47
N ASN A 392 -3.57 22.72 -24.26
CA ASN A 392 -3.65 23.70 -25.35
C ASN A 392 -2.28 24.16 -25.89
N GLY A 393 -1.16 23.76 -25.29
CA GLY A 393 0.18 24.25 -25.70
C GLY A 393 0.42 25.73 -25.39
N GLU A 394 -0.12 26.24 -24.28
CA GLU A 394 -0.02 27.64 -23.85
C GLU A 394 1.13 27.84 -22.84
N LEU A 395 2.38 27.76 -23.32
CA LEU A 395 3.59 27.72 -22.49
C LEU A 395 3.82 29.02 -21.68
N ASP A 396 3.44 30.18 -22.20
CA ASP A 396 3.53 31.45 -21.46
C ASP A 396 2.58 31.47 -20.24
N LYS A 397 1.43 30.78 -20.33
CA LYS A 397 0.54 30.60 -19.18
C LYS A 397 1.13 29.60 -18.17
N LEU A 398 1.86 28.59 -18.64
CA LEU A 398 2.54 27.64 -17.75
C LEU A 398 3.56 28.33 -16.86
N GLU A 399 4.36 29.26 -17.40
CA GLU A 399 5.30 30.05 -16.60
C GLU A 399 4.59 30.73 -15.41
N SER A 400 3.47 31.40 -15.69
CA SER A 400 2.67 32.09 -14.68
C SER A 400 2.12 31.12 -13.63
N VAL A 401 1.67 29.94 -14.05
CA VAL A 401 1.16 28.89 -13.15
C VAL A 401 2.28 28.35 -12.26
N PHE A 402 3.45 28.03 -12.83
CA PHE A 402 4.59 27.55 -12.06
C PHE A 402 5.09 28.60 -11.08
N HIS A 403 5.28 29.84 -11.53
CA HIS A 403 5.73 30.93 -10.66
C HIS A 403 4.74 31.19 -9.52
N SER A 404 3.44 31.18 -9.79
CA SER A 404 2.40 31.31 -8.75
C SER A 404 2.41 30.14 -7.77
N PHE A 405 2.67 28.92 -8.25
CA PHE A 405 2.75 27.73 -7.41
C PHE A 405 3.96 27.80 -6.46
N PHE A 406 5.17 28.05 -6.95
CA PHE A 406 6.36 28.15 -6.09
C PHE A 406 6.31 29.35 -5.14
N ALA A 407 5.77 30.50 -5.57
CA ALA A 407 5.57 31.67 -4.71
C ALA A 407 4.66 31.40 -3.49
N SER A 408 3.80 30.40 -3.57
CA SER A 408 2.86 30.05 -2.51
C SER A 408 3.41 29.05 -1.49
N ILE A 409 4.62 28.51 -1.70
CA ILE A 409 5.30 27.61 -0.75
C ILE A 409 5.83 28.45 0.44
N PRO A 410 5.42 28.17 1.70
CA PRO A 410 5.82 28.98 2.85
C PRO A 410 7.33 28.98 3.12
N ASN A 411 7.90 30.11 3.56
CA ASN A 411 9.33 30.24 3.87
C ASN A 411 9.80 29.26 4.97
N ASP A 412 8.96 29.03 5.99
CA ASP A 412 9.25 28.09 7.09
C ASP A 412 9.47 26.65 6.60
N TRP A 413 8.90 26.29 5.45
CA TRP A 413 9.11 24.98 4.83
C TRP A 413 10.58 24.83 4.40
N TYR A 414 11.12 25.81 3.68
CA TYR A 414 12.52 25.84 3.24
C TYR A 414 13.52 26.08 4.39
N ARG A 415 13.09 26.59 5.55
CA ARG A 415 13.94 26.69 6.76
C ARG A 415 14.09 25.36 7.48
N LYS A 416 13.06 24.50 7.41
CA LYS A 416 13.06 23.18 8.04
C LYS A 416 13.69 22.11 7.15
N ASN A 417 13.68 22.31 5.83
CA ASN A 417 14.15 21.33 4.85
C ASN A 417 15.35 21.87 4.05
N SER A 418 16.50 21.17 4.11
CA SER A 418 17.74 21.51 3.39
C SER A 418 17.70 21.28 1.87
N MET A 419 16.63 20.66 1.36
CA MET A 419 16.50 20.21 -0.03
C MET A 419 16.42 21.31 -1.09
N GLY A 420 16.03 22.55 -0.73
CA GLY A 420 15.83 23.65 -1.69
C GLY A 420 17.07 24.09 -2.47
N ASN A 421 18.24 23.51 -2.17
CA ASN A 421 19.53 23.80 -2.80
C ASN A 421 19.89 22.84 -3.96
N TYR A 422 19.07 21.81 -4.22
CA TYR A 422 19.37 20.75 -5.18
C TYR A 422 18.38 20.73 -6.34
N GLU A 423 18.86 20.51 -7.57
CA GLU A 423 18.02 20.41 -8.79
C GLU A 423 16.97 19.29 -8.66
N GLY A 424 17.36 18.15 -8.09
CA GLY A 424 16.45 17.02 -7.89
C GLY A 424 15.27 17.34 -6.96
N TYR A 425 15.36 18.34 -6.10
CA TYR A 425 14.22 18.77 -5.28
C TYR A 425 13.14 19.41 -6.15
N TYR A 426 13.50 20.36 -7.01
CA TYR A 426 12.54 21.00 -7.92
C TYR A 426 11.99 19.97 -8.91
N ALA A 427 12.84 19.12 -9.48
CA ALA A 427 12.39 18.02 -10.34
C ALA A 427 11.40 17.08 -9.63
N SER A 428 11.61 16.78 -8.33
CA SER A 428 10.66 16.00 -7.53
C SER A 428 9.30 16.69 -7.35
N ILE A 429 9.30 18.02 -7.16
CA ILE A 429 8.05 18.79 -7.10
C ILE A 429 7.29 18.73 -8.42
N PHE A 430 7.97 19.00 -9.54
CA PHE A 430 7.33 18.92 -10.85
C PHE A 430 6.82 17.51 -11.16
N TYR A 431 7.62 16.49 -10.85
CA TYR A 431 7.20 15.10 -10.95
C TYR A 431 5.92 14.84 -10.16
N CYS A 432 5.87 15.20 -8.87
CA CYS A 432 4.67 15.03 -8.06
C CYS A 432 3.50 15.84 -8.60
N TYR A 433 3.75 17.07 -9.08
CA TYR A 433 2.70 17.96 -9.55
C TYR A 433 2.01 17.42 -10.81
N PHE A 434 2.78 17.03 -11.83
CA PHE A 434 2.21 16.46 -13.05
C PHE A 434 1.61 15.08 -12.84
N THR A 435 2.25 14.25 -12.01
CA THR A 435 1.76 12.90 -11.72
C THR A 435 0.44 12.94 -10.94
N ALA A 436 0.30 13.86 -9.98
CA ALA A 436 -0.95 14.07 -9.24
C ALA A 436 -2.10 14.56 -10.15
N LEU A 437 -1.79 15.20 -11.28
CA LEU A 437 -2.78 15.56 -12.31
C LEU A 437 -3.17 14.38 -13.21
N GLY A 438 -2.55 13.21 -13.06
CA GLY A 438 -2.80 12.04 -13.89
C GLY A 438 -2.13 12.11 -15.27
N LEU A 439 -1.09 12.93 -15.44
CA LEU A 439 -0.31 12.98 -16.67
C LEU A 439 0.70 11.83 -16.75
N ASP A 440 1.06 11.42 -17.98
CA ASP A 440 2.13 10.45 -18.20
C ASP A 440 3.47 11.17 -18.06
N VAL A 441 4.17 10.89 -16.96
CA VAL A 441 5.44 11.53 -16.60
C VAL A 441 6.54 10.48 -16.60
N VAL A 442 7.58 10.73 -17.39
CA VAL A 442 8.83 9.97 -17.39
C VAL A 442 9.89 10.87 -16.79
N ALA A 443 10.21 10.62 -15.53
CA ALA A 443 11.31 11.30 -14.89
C ALA A 443 12.63 10.66 -15.30
N GLU A 444 13.65 11.52 -15.39
CA GLU A 444 15.00 11.05 -15.58
C GLU A 444 15.09 10.19 -16.87
N ASP A 445 14.47 10.70 -17.94
CA ASP A 445 14.19 9.99 -19.18
C ASP A 445 15.45 9.76 -20.00
N VAL A 446 15.78 8.48 -20.21
CA VAL A 446 17.06 8.07 -20.81
C VAL A 446 17.02 8.22 -22.33
N THR A 447 18.08 8.81 -22.88
CA THR A 447 18.37 8.89 -24.31
C THR A 447 19.74 8.29 -24.61
N ASN A 448 20.10 8.15 -25.88
CA ASN A 448 21.44 7.70 -26.29
C ASN A 448 22.55 8.72 -26.00
N VAL A 449 22.21 9.96 -25.67
CA VAL A 449 23.15 11.10 -25.54
C VAL A 449 23.14 11.77 -24.16
N GLY A 450 22.30 11.28 -23.25
CA GLY A 450 22.15 11.80 -21.89
C GLY A 450 20.82 11.40 -21.26
N ARG A 451 20.47 12.09 -20.18
CA ARG A 451 19.23 11.89 -19.41
C ARG A 451 18.52 13.24 -19.35
N ILE A 452 17.22 13.23 -19.63
CA ILE A 452 16.33 14.40 -19.49
C ILE A 452 15.81 14.42 -18.06
N ASP A 453 15.79 15.56 -17.39
CA ASP A 453 15.26 15.60 -16.01
C ASP A 453 13.79 15.16 -15.92
N LEU A 454 12.94 15.66 -16.83
CA LEU A 454 11.53 15.30 -16.85
C LEU A 454 10.93 15.38 -18.26
N THR A 455 10.21 14.34 -18.66
CA THR A 455 9.35 14.36 -19.84
C THR A 455 7.89 14.17 -19.43
N VAL A 456 7.00 15.02 -19.90
CA VAL A 456 5.55 14.91 -19.66
C VAL A 456 4.83 14.73 -20.98
N LYS A 457 3.96 13.72 -21.06
CA LYS A 457 3.14 13.43 -22.23
C LYS A 457 1.67 13.68 -21.89
N ILE A 458 1.00 14.38 -22.79
CA ILE A 458 -0.43 14.64 -22.72
C ILE A 458 -1.00 14.58 -24.13
N GLU A 459 -1.97 13.69 -24.34
CA GLU A 459 -2.56 13.44 -25.66
C GLU A 459 -1.47 13.16 -26.71
N ASP A 460 -1.35 14.02 -27.73
CA ASP A 460 -0.36 13.94 -28.81
C ASP A 460 0.79 14.95 -28.64
N LYS A 461 1.02 15.46 -27.43
CA LYS A 461 2.04 16.48 -27.12
C LYS A 461 3.05 16.00 -26.11
N ILE A 462 4.30 16.43 -26.28
CA ILE A 462 5.41 16.07 -25.41
C ILE A 462 6.13 17.32 -24.92
N TYR A 463 6.37 17.37 -23.61
CA TYR A 463 7.06 18.45 -22.92
C TYR A 463 8.34 17.90 -22.31
N ILE A 464 9.48 18.38 -22.81
CA ILE A 464 10.83 18.01 -22.33
C ILE A 464 11.31 19.15 -21.45
N MET A 465 11.58 18.88 -20.18
CA MET A 465 11.96 19.89 -19.20
C MET A 465 13.33 19.57 -18.62
N GLU A 466 14.16 20.61 -18.50
CA GLU A 466 15.44 20.58 -17.80
C GLU A 466 15.44 21.67 -16.72
N PHE A 467 15.96 21.35 -15.54
CA PHE A 467 15.97 22.25 -14.40
C PHE A 467 17.41 22.65 -14.03
N LYS A 468 17.62 23.90 -13.64
CA LYS A 468 18.87 24.38 -13.06
C LYS A 468 18.64 25.21 -11.82
N VAL A 469 19.51 25.09 -10.82
CA VAL A 469 19.45 25.92 -9.60
C VAL A 469 20.64 26.87 -9.58
N VAL A 470 20.37 28.18 -9.62
CA VAL A 470 21.38 29.24 -9.76
C VAL A 470 21.41 30.16 -8.54
N GLU A 471 22.61 30.66 -8.20
CA GLU A 471 22.80 31.73 -7.21
C GLU A 471 22.82 33.11 -7.86
N ILE A 472 23.35 33.19 -9.09
CA ILE A 472 23.44 34.40 -9.89
C ILE A 472 22.95 34.05 -11.29
N VAL A 473 22.02 34.85 -11.81
CA VAL A 473 21.55 34.73 -13.18
C VAL A 473 22.66 35.22 -14.12
N THR A 474 23.17 34.35 -14.98
CA THR A 474 24.20 34.65 -16.00
C THR A 474 23.58 34.76 -17.38
N ASP A 475 24.29 35.31 -18.37
CA ASP A 475 23.78 35.38 -19.75
C ASP A 475 23.63 33.98 -20.39
N GLY A 476 22.55 33.77 -21.16
CA GLY A 476 22.15 32.46 -21.72
C GLY A 476 21.33 31.62 -20.75
N ASN A 477 20.63 30.56 -21.20
CA ASN A 477 19.85 29.66 -20.34
C ASN A 477 20.43 28.24 -20.44
N PRO A 478 21.32 27.84 -19.51
CA PRO A 478 21.98 26.54 -19.58
C PRO A 478 21.01 25.35 -19.62
N ALA A 479 19.80 25.49 -19.06
CA ALA A 479 18.82 24.42 -19.06
C ALA A 479 18.29 24.12 -20.48
N ILE A 480 17.80 25.13 -21.20
CA ILE A 480 17.29 24.92 -22.56
C ILE A 480 18.43 24.65 -23.57
N ASP A 481 19.60 25.26 -23.36
CA ASP A 481 20.78 25.04 -24.18
C ASP A 481 21.29 23.60 -24.07
N GLN A 482 21.17 22.98 -22.90
CA GLN A 482 21.44 21.56 -22.71
C GLN A 482 20.49 20.69 -23.54
N ILE A 483 19.19 20.96 -23.52
CA ILE A 483 18.20 20.20 -24.31
C ILE A 483 18.53 20.31 -25.81
N LYS A 484 18.83 21.52 -26.29
CA LYS A 484 19.15 21.80 -27.70
C LYS A 484 20.44 21.15 -28.15
N SER A 485 21.51 21.31 -27.37
CA SER A 485 22.83 20.76 -27.71
C SER A 485 22.84 19.23 -27.74
N ARG A 486 22.09 18.61 -26.83
CA ARG A 486 21.91 17.15 -26.79
C ARG A 486 20.83 16.65 -27.73
N LYS A 487 19.98 17.53 -28.26
CA LYS A 487 18.84 17.20 -29.12
C LYS A 487 17.92 16.14 -28.55
N TYR A 488 17.59 16.25 -27.26
CA TYR A 488 16.77 15.27 -26.57
C TYR A 488 15.40 15.02 -27.22
N TYR A 489 14.87 16.01 -27.94
CA TYR A 489 13.62 15.91 -28.71
C TYR A 489 13.66 14.87 -29.85
N GLU A 490 14.84 14.49 -30.37
CA GLU A 490 14.93 13.53 -31.49
C GLU A 490 14.31 12.17 -31.16
N LYS A 491 14.31 11.78 -29.88
CA LYS A 491 13.64 10.55 -29.39
C LYS A 491 12.14 10.52 -29.67
N TYR A 492 11.51 11.68 -29.79
CA TYR A 492 10.06 11.84 -29.87
C TYR A 492 9.56 12.29 -31.25
N ILE A 493 10.48 12.54 -32.19
CA ILE A 493 10.11 12.91 -33.56
C ILE A 493 9.27 11.78 -34.19
N GLY A 494 8.08 12.15 -34.69
CA GLY A 494 7.16 11.23 -35.36
C GLY A 494 6.26 10.40 -34.44
N SER A 495 6.39 10.51 -33.11
CA SER A 495 5.50 9.84 -32.14
C SER A 495 4.40 10.76 -31.58
N CYS A 496 4.47 12.06 -31.87
CA CYS A 496 3.59 13.11 -31.36
C CYS A 496 3.43 14.22 -32.40
N SER A 497 2.41 15.09 -32.24
CA SER A 497 2.18 16.24 -33.12
C SER A 497 3.07 17.43 -32.75
N ASP A 498 3.20 17.71 -31.45
CA ASP A 498 3.95 18.85 -30.93
C ASP A 498 4.96 18.43 -29.87
N ILE A 499 6.20 18.93 -30.01
CA ILE A 499 7.26 18.78 -29.02
C ILE A 499 7.64 20.16 -28.50
N TYR A 500 7.56 20.35 -27.19
CA TYR A 500 7.98 21.56 -26.49
C TYR A 500 9.20 21.26 -25.64
N ILE A 501 10.25 22.07 -25.77
CA ILE A 501 11.43 22.02 -24.90
C ILE A 501 11.40 23.20 -23.94
N LEU A 502 11.64 22.96 -22.66
CA LEU A 502 11.53 23.95 -21.59
C LEU A 502 12.79 23.92 -20.72
N GLY A 503 13.44 25.08 -20.57
CA GLY A 503 14.51 25.27 -19.61
C GLY A 503 14.03 26.16 -18.46
N VAL A 504 14.08 25.65 -17.23
CA VAL A 504 13.59 26.36 -16.04
C VAL A 504 14.73 26.52 -15.01
N GLU A 505 15.02 27.76 -14.63
CA GLU A 505 16.04 28.09 -13.64
C GLU A 505 15.41 28.61 -12.35
N PHE A 506 15.85 28.06 -11.22
CA PHE A 506 15.41 28.47 -9.87
C PHE A 506 16.51 29.26 -9.17
N SER A 507 16.11 30.34 -8.51
CA SER A 507 17.00 31.10 -7.64
C SER A 507 17.09 30.44 -6.27
N LYS A 508 18.31 30.17 -5.78
CA LYS A 508 18.51 29.69 -4.40
C LYS A 508 18.02 30.70 -3.35
N THR A 509 18.12 32.00 -3.65
CA THR A 509 17.75 33.07 -2.72
C THR A 509 16.24 33.32 -2.73
N ASP A 510 15.65 33.42 -3.92
CA ASP A 510 14.23 33.76 -4.09
C ASP A 510 13.32 32.54 -4.03
N ARG A 511 13.91 31.33 -4.16
CA ARG A 511 13.23 30.03 -4.08
C ARG A 511 12.05 29.93 -5.03
N ASN A 512 12.20 30.56 -6.19
CA ASN A 512 11.23 30.61 -7.26
C ASN A 512 11.97 30.65 -8.61
N ILE A 513 11.20 30.48 -9.68
CA ILE A 513 11.66 30.55 -11.05
C ILE A 513 12.19 31.97 -11.32
N THR A 514 13.46 32.05 -11.71
CA THR A 514 14.10 33.30 -12.14
C THR A 514 14.23 33.39 -13.65
N ARG A 515 14.22 32.24 -14.34
CA ARG A 515 14.18 32.18 -15.79
C ARG A 515 13.35 30.99 -16.27
N TYR A 516 12.50 31.25 -17.24
CA TYR A 516 11.72 30.26 -17.97
C TYR A 516 11.88 30.53 -19.45
N GLN A 517 12.33 29.54 -20.22
CA GLN A 517 12.40 29.63 -21.67
C GLN A 517 11.83 28.37 -22.28
N TRP A 518 11.17 28.52 -23.41
CA TRP A 518 10.60 27.41 -24.14
C TRP A 518 10.75 27.59 -25.65
N GLU A 519 10.75 26.49 -26.37
CA GLU A 519 10.70 26.46 -27.83
C GLU A 519 9.85 25.27 -28.29
N LYS A 520 9.13 25.44 -29.40
CA LYS A 520 8.45 24.35 -30.10
C LYS A 520 9.38 23.85 -31.21
N VAL A 521 9.63 22.54 -31.23
CA VAL A 521 10.54 21.88 -32.18
C VAL A 521 9.80 21.39 -33.41
#